data_AF-A0A4Z0Z240-F1
#
_entry.id   AF-A0A4Z0Z240-F1
#
_cell.length_a   1.000
_cell.length_b   1.000
_cell.length_c   1.000
_cell.angle_alpha   90.00
_cell.angle_beta   90.00
_cell.angle_gamma   90.00
#
_symmetry.space_group_name_H-M   'P 1'
#
loop_
_entity.id
_entity.type
_entity.pdbx_description
1 polymer ?
#
loop_
_entity_poly.entity_id
_entity_poly.type
_entity_poly.pdbx_seq_one_letter_code
_entity_poly.pdbx_strand_id
1 'polypeptide(L)'
;MGKMLPFRRAIVFAAFFITAFLLIRHVHSPDAPNPIRRPPPRPPTPDRDDSGALHHAPATSNPAQAEGHRDKSIPAQHAIQDLSEMSLYDKLAYQYPYDVESKFPAYVWQTWKNTPADQEFTFRDEEGSWTYHHPGFVHEVITDQVAVHILRLFYAPIPEILEAYDALPQPVLKADFFRYLILLARGGIYSDIDTYALKSASEWVPDTVPQESIGLVIGIEADPDRPDWKDWYSRRIQFCQWTIQAKPGHPVLRDIVSRITTETLKRKKGGTFITKEKSIVEFTGPAIWTDTIFDYFNDPRYFDMKRSAGKITYRNFTGMQKSKKVGDVIVLPITSFSPGVQQMNAGEYDDPMAFVKHDFEGKLFVAPILYTT
;
A
#
# COMPACT_ATOMS: atom_id res chain seq x y z
N MET A 1 -43.64 3.93 12.79
CA MET A 1 -43.67 3.05 13.98
C MET A 1 -44.05 1.64 13.51
N GLY A 2 -43.05 0.87 13.04
CA GLY A 2 -43.26 -0.46 12.45
C GLY A 2 -43.47 -1.51 13.53
N LYS A 3 -44.55 -2.28 13.43
CA LYS A 3 -44.83 -3.40 14.36
C LYS A 3 -43.76 -4.48 14.18
N MET A 4 -42.89 -4.65 15.19
CA MET A 4 -41.95 -5.77 15.26
C MET A 4 -42.71 -7.10 15.19
N LEU A 5 -42.24 -8.00 14.34
CA LEU A 5 -42.78 -9.36 14.23
C LEU A 5 -42.57 -10.09 15.57
N PRO A 6 -43.61 -10.76 16.12
CA PRO A 6 -43.47 -11.48 17.39
C PRO A 6 -42.44 -12.61 17.23
N PHE A 7 -41.59 -12.78 18.23
CA PHE A 7 -40.42 -13.69 18.27
C PHE A 7 -40.69 -15.10 17.69
N ARG A 8 -41.89 -15.65 17.93
CA ARG A 8 -42.30 -16.95 17.38
C ARG A 8 -42.40 -16.98 15.85
N ARG A 9 -42.79 -15.88 15.21
CA ARG A 9 -42.81 -15.77 13.74
C ARG A 9 -41.40 -15.62 13.18
N ALA A 10 -40.51 -14.90 13.86
CA ALA A 10 -39.11 -14.76 13.45
C ALA A 10 -38.37 -16.11 13.43
N ILE A 11 -38.64 -16.99 14.41
CA ILE A 11 -38.08 -18.35 14.45
C ILE A 11 -38.57 -19.20 13.28
N VAL A 12 -39.85 -19.13 12.94
CA VAL A 12 -40.42 -19.87 11.80
C VAL A 12 -39.82 -19.39 10.48
N PHE A 13 -39.64 -18.08 10.31
CA PHE A 13 -38.97 -17.53 9.13
C PHE A 13 -37.50 -17.96 9.06
N ALA A 14 -36.75 -17.91 10.17
CA ALA A 14 -35.35 -18.36 10.21
C ALA A 14 -35.22 -19.86 9.88
N ALA A 15 -36.09 -20.70 10.44
CA ALA A 15 -36.11 -22.13 10.14
C ALA A 15 -36.43 -22.40 8.66
N PHE A 16 -37.36 -21.65 8.06
CA PHE A 16 -37.67 -21.76 6.64
C PHE A 16 -36.47 -21.40 5.75
N PHE A 17 -35.78 -20.29 6.03
CA PHE A 17 -34.60 -19.89 5.26
C PHE A 17 -33.42 -20.85 5.42
N ILE A 18 -33.19 -21.38 6.62
CA ILE A 18 -32.14 -22.39 6.84
C ILE A 18 -32.46 -23.67 6.08
N THR A 19 -33.72 -24.12 6.10
CA THR A 19 -34.15 -25.31 5.38
C THR A 19 -34.05 -25.13 3.86
N ALA A 20 -34.48 -23.97 3.34
CA ALA A 20 -34.33 -23.62 1.93
C ALA A 20 -32.86 -23.56 1.50
N PHE A 21 -31.99 -22.97 2.33
CA PHE A 21 -30.56 -22.90 2.07
C PHE A 21 -29.90 -24.29 2.03
N LEU A 22 -30.26 -25.18 2.95
CA LEU A 22 -29.74 -26.55 2.99
C LEU A 22 -30.21 -27.39 1.80
N LEU A 23 -31.46 -27.19 1.36
CA LEU A 23 -31.99 -27.85 0.16
C LEU A 23 -31.31 -27.36 -1.13
N ILE A 24 -31.05 -26.05 -1.26
CA ILE A 24 -30.32 -25.49 -2.41
C ILE A 24 -28.86 -26.01 -2.44
N ARG A 25 -28.23 -26.16 -1.26
CA ARG A 25 -26.88 -26.74 -1.15
C ARG A 25 -26.82 -28.22 -1.53
N HIS A 26 -27.87 -28.99 -1.30
CA HIS A 26 -27.94 -30.40 -1.72
C HIS A 26 -28.21 -30.57 -3.22
N VAL A 27 -28.76 -29.56 -3.89
CA VAL A 27 -29.01 -29.57 -5.35
C VAL A 27 -27.79 -29.16 -6.18
N HIS A 28 -26.79 -28.52 -5.56
CA HIS A 28 -25.51 -28.17 -6.21
C HIS A 28 -24.32 -28.84 -5.51
N SER A 29 -24.15 -30.14 -5.75
CA SER A 29 -22.82 -30.77 -5.66
C SER A 29 -22.19 -30.71 -7.06
N PRO A 30 -21.07 -30.01 -7.26
CA PRO A 30 -20.36 -30.08 -8.54
C PRO A 30 -19.68 -31.44 -8.66
N ASP A 31 -20.05 -32.18 -9.71
CA ASP A 31 -19.38 -33.40 -10.13
C ASP A 31 -17.87 -33.19 -10.28
N ALA A 32 -17.11 -34.21 -9.86
CA ALA A 32 -15.66 -34.28 -9.99
C ALA A 32 -15.19 -34.09 -11.46
N PRO A 33 -13.99 -33.51 -11.69
CA PRO A 33 -13.52 -33.20 -13.04
C PRO A 33 -13.21 -34.47 -13.84
N ASN A 34 -13.84 -34.59 -15.01
CA ASN A 34 -13.50 -35.60 -16.02
C ASN A 34 -12.07 -35.38 -16.56
N PRO A 35 -11.31 -36.45 -16.86
CA PRO A 35 -9.94 -36.35 -17.34
C PRO A 35 -9.87 -35.76 -18.76
N ILE A 36 -8.81 -34.97 -18.96
CA ILE A 36 -8.45 -34.17 -20.14
C ILE A 36 -8.61 -34.95 -21.45
N ARG A 37 -9.50 -34.48 -22.33
CA ARG A 37 -9.62 -34.92 -23.73
C ARG A 37 -8.56 -34.17 -24.57
N ARG A 38 -7.64 -34.91 -25.19
CA ARG A 38 -6.65 -34.35 -26.14
C ARG A 38 -7.36 -33.72 -27.35
N PRO A 39 -6.90 -32.58 -27.88
CA PRO A 39 -7.47 -31.98 -29.09
C PRO A 39 -7.13 -32.81 -30.34
N PRO A 40 -8.00 -32.82 -31.36
CA PRO A 40 -7.77 -33.55 -32.61
C PRO A 40 -6.71 -32.88 -33.50
N PRO A 41 -6.04 -33.65 -34.40
CA PRO A 41 -4.95 -33.14 -35.22
C PRO A 41 -5.45 -32.21 -36.34
N ARG A 42 -4.63 -31.21 -36.67
CA ARG A 42 -4.88 -30.17 -37.68
C ARG A 42 -4.78 -30.76 -39.11
N PRO A 43 -5.66 -30.38 -40.06
CA PRO A 43 -5.62 -30.90 -41.44
C PRO A 43 -4.46 -30.31 -42.28
N PRO A 44 -4.05 -31.00 -43.38
CA PRO A 44 -2.82 -30.70 -44.11
C PRO A 44 -2.97 -29.50 -45.06
N THR A 45 -1.90 -28.72 -45.18
CA THR A 45 -1.70 -27.68 -46.20
C THR A 45 -1.06 -28.28 -47.45
N PRO A 46 -1.48 -27.91 -48.68
CA PRO A 46 -0.91 -28.45 -49.90
C PRO A 46 0.36 -27.71 -50.35
N ASP A 47 1.16 -28.47 -51.10
CA ASP A 47 2.54 -28.24 -51.51
C ASP A 47 2.81 -26.98 -52.33
N ARG A 48 4.05 -26.47 -52.19
CA ARG A 48 4.83 -25.92 -53.30
C ARG A 48 6.28 -26.36 -53.18
N ASP A 49 6.70 -27.11 -54.20
CA ASP A 49 8.07 -27.44 -54.58
C ASP A 49 8.97 -26.20 -54.64
N ASP A 50 10.20 -26.30 -54.15
CA ASP A 50 11.35 -26.27 -55.07
C ASP A 50 12.59 -26.91 -54.43
N SER A 51 13.43 -27.35 -55.33
CA SER A 51 14.46 -28.38 -55.32
C SER A 51 15.83 -27.95 -54.79
N GLY A 52 16.64 -28.92 -54.33
CA GLY A 52 18.06 -28.70 -54.01
C GLY A 52 18.68 -29.80 -53.16
N ALA A 53 19.11 -30.89 -53.79
CA ALA A 53 19.81 -32.02 -53.19
C ALA A 53 21.21 -31.67 -52.62
N LEU A 54 21.69 -32.42 -51.62
CA LEU A 54 22.85 -33.31 -51.72
C LEU A 54 23.22 -34.02 -50.38
N HIS A 55 23.47 -35.32 -50.54
CA HIS A 55 24.07 -36.40 -49.72
C HIS A 55 24.89 -36.08 -48.44
N HIS A 56 24.69 -36.86 -47.35
CA HIS A 56 25.41 -38.12 -47.03
C HIS A 56 24.96 -38.73 -45.69
N ALA A 57 25.08 -40.06 -45.59
CA ALA A 57 24.66 -40.93 -44.48
C ALA A 57 25.83 -41.22 -43.48
N PRO A 58 25.73 -42.15 -42.50
CA PRO A 58 25.83 -41.86 -41.06
C PRO A 58 27.07 -42.47 -40.38
N ALA A 59 27.48 -41.96 -39.20
CA ALA A 59 28.04 -42.77 -38.08
C ALA A 59 28.55 -41.94 -36.88
N THR A 60 28.08 -42.36 -35.69
CA THR A 60 28.78 -42.54 -34.40
C THR A 60 29.15 -41.38 -33.44
N SER A 61 28.80 -41.67 -32.18
CA SER A 61 29.36 -41.27 -30.86
C SER A 61 29.01 -39.90 -30.22
N ASN A 62 27.99 -39.96 -29.35
CA ASN A 62 27.70 -39.27 -28.07
C ASN A 62 28.87 -38.55 -27.32
N PRO A 63 28.59 -37.78 -26.23
CA PRO A 63 27.43 -36.93 -25.90
C PRO A 63 27.83 -35.58 -25.23
N ALA A 64 27.12 -34.48 -25.48
CA ALA A 64 27.13 -33.32 -24.57
C ALA A 64 25.89 -32.44 -24.74
N GLN A 65 25.34 -32.02 -23.61
CA GLN A 65 24.35 -30.94 -23.43
C GLN A 65 22.88 -31.30 -23.74
N ALA A 66 22.25 -31.99 -22.79
CA ALA A 66 20.83 -31.79 -22.52
C ALA A 66 20.70 -30.67 -21.49
N GLU A 67 20.14 -29.53 -21.92
CA GLU A 67 19.71 -28.45 -21.03
C GLU A 67 18.59 -28.96 -20.12
N GLY A 68 18.80 -28.84 -18.81
CA GLY A 68 17.81 -29.16 -17.81
C GLY A 68 16.69 -28.12 -17.81
N HIS A 69 15.47 -28.57 -18.09
CA HIS A 69 14.26 -27.88 -17.63
C HIS A 69 14.34 -27.73 -16.10
N ARG A 70 14.51 -26.50 -15.63
CA ARG A 70 14.31 -26.15 -14.22
C ARG A 70 12.81 -26.16 -13.95
N ASP A 71 12.38 -27.28 -13.39
CA ASP A 71 11.12 -27.42 -12.68
C ASP A 71 11.08 -26.37 -11.57
N LYS A 72 10.21 -25.35 -11.69
CA LYS A 72 10.01 -24.37 -10.62
C LYS A 72 9.21 -25.06 -9.52
N SER A 73 9.92 -25.67 -8.58
CA SER A 73 9.34 -26.16 -7.33
C SER A 73 8.60 -25.02 -6.62
N ILE A 74 7.31 -25.22 -6.38
CA ILE A 74 6.49 -24.39 -5.49
C ILE A 74 7.22 -24.34 -4.13
N PRO A 75 7.48 -23.16 -3.53
CA PRO A 75 8.14 -23.11 -2.23
C PRO A 75 7.29 -23.85 -1.20
N ALA A 76 7.93 -24.78 -0.50
CA ALA A 76 7.34 -25.51 0.60
C ALA A 76 6.72 -24.55 1.62
N GLN A 77 5.56 -24.91 2.16
CA GLN A 77 4.94 -24.25 3.31
C GLN A 77 6.04 -23.96 4.35
N HIS A 78 6.31 -22.67 4.61
CA HIS A 78 7.22 -22.26 5.66
C HIS A 78 6.79 -22.97 6.95
N ALA A 79 7.69 -23.75 7.55
CA ALA A 79 7.44 -24.40 8.83
C ALA A 79 6.94 -23.34 9.82
N ILE A 80 5.91 -23.67 10.62
CA ILE A 80 5.38 -22.76 11.64
C ILE A 80 6.52 -22.42 12.59
N GLN A 81 7.14 -21.25 12.37
CA GLN A 81 8.24 -20.78 13.18
C GLN A 81 7.65 -20.15 14.44
N ASP A 82 8.23 -20.45 15.59
CA ASP A 82 7.82 -19.82 16.84
C ASP A 82 8.17 -18.34 16.78
N LEU A 83 7.14 -17.50 16.63
CA LEU A 83 7.28 -16.05 16.55
C LEU A 83 7.74 -15.46 17.88
N SER A 84 7.56 -16.13 19.03
CA SER A 84 7.75 -15.52 20.35
C SER A 84 9.16 -14.99 20.59
N GLU A 85 10.18 -15.63 20.02
CA GLU A 85 11.60 -15.27 20.16
C GLU A 85 12.09 -14.28 19.07
N MET A 86 11.26 -13.97 18.08
CA MET A 86 11.63 -13.08 16.97
C MET A 86 11.52 -11.61 17.38
N SER A 87 12.39 -10.76 16.81
CA SER A 87 12.21 -9.32 16.91
C SER A 87 10.90 -8.89 16.24
N LEU A 88 10.32 -7.75 16.65
CA LEU A 88 9.10 -7.23 16.02
C LEU A 88 9.28 -7.07 14.50
N TYR A 89 10.45 -6.61 14.07
CA TYR A 89 10.76 -6.47 12.64
C TYR A 89 10.71 -7.80 11.91
N ASP A 90 11.31 -8.85 12.49
CA ASP A 90 11.35 -10.18 11.89
C ASP A 90 9.95 -10.84 11.88
N LYS A 91 9.14 -10.63 12.93
CA LYS A 91 7.73 -11.05 12.95
C LYS A 91 6.95 -10.43 11.78
N LEU A 92 7.13 -9.13 11.55
CA LEU A 92 6.48 -8.41 10.45
C LEU A 92 7.00 -8.90 9.09
N ALA A 93 8.30 -9.14 8.95
CA ALA A 93 8.90 -9.66 7.72
C ALA A 93 8.44 -11.09 7.39
N TYR A 94 8.26 -11.92 8.41
CA TYR A 94 7.72 -13.28 8.27
C TYR A 94 6.24 -13.26 7.88
N GLN A 95 5.43 -12.45 8.57
CA GLN A 95 3.98 -12.38 8.31
C GLN A 95 3.64 -11.69 6.99
N TYR A 96 4.41 -10.67 6.60
CA TYR A 96 4.22 -9.87 5.39
C TYR A 96 5.51 -9.85 4.57
N PRO A 97 5.84 -10.95 3.88
CA PRO A 97 7.01 -11.00 3.02
C PRO A 97 6.88 -9.98 1.91
N TYR A 98 8.01 -9.40 1.52
CA TYR A 98 8.08 -8.43 0.44
C TYR A 98 8.61 -9.07 -0.83
N ASP A 99 7.88 -8.86 -1.91
CA ASP A 99 8.29 -9.23 -3.26
C ASP A 99 8.14 -8.01 -4.17
N VAL A 100 9.27 -7.47 -4.62
CA VAL A 100 9.30 -6.30 -5.51
C VAL A 100 8.72 -6.63 -6.88
N GLU A 101 8.79 -7.88 -7.35
CA GLU A 101 8.30 -8.27 -8.68
C GLU A 101 6.77 -8.47 -8.71
N SER A 102 6.13 -8.55 -7.53
CA SER A 102 4.67 -8.61 -7.42
C SER A 102 3.99 -7.35 -7.97
N LYS A 103 2.69 -7.42 -8.28
CA LYS A 103 1.94 -6.24 -8.74
C LYS A 103 1.48 -5.40 -7.55
N PHE A 104 1.33 -4.09 -7.77
CA PHE A 104 0.58 -3.26 -6.83
C PHE A 104 -0.85 -3.78 -6.68
N PRO A 105 -1.33 -4.02 -5.44
CA PRO A 105 -2.72 -4.40 -5.21
C PRO A 105 -3.67 -3.28 -5.64
N ALA A 106 -4.77 -3.64 -6.30
CA ALA A 106 -5.79 -2.69 -6.78
C ALA A 106 -6.79 -2.33 -5.67
N TYR A 107 -6.28 -1.76 -4.58
CA TYR A 107 -7.08 -1.25 -3.45
C TYR A 107 -6.86 0.25 -3.29
N VAL A 108 -7.93 0.97 -2.99
CA VAL A 108 -7.89 2.32 -2.42
C VAL A 108 -8.47 2.24 -1.01
N TRP A 109 -7.70 2.71 -0.04
CA TRP A 109 -8.08 2.78 1.37
C TRP A 109 -8.19 4.24 1.76
N GLN A 110 -9.35 4.64 2.29
CA GLN A 110 -9.51 5.90 3.01
C GLN A 110 -10.05 5.61 4.40
N THR A 111 -9.88 6.54 5.34
CA THR A 111 -10.50 6.43 6.67
C THR A 111 -11.36 7.63 6.97
N TRP A 112 -12.55 7.39 7.50
CA TRP A 112 -13.41 8.47 7.98
C TRP A 112 -14.38 8.00 9.06
N LYS A 113 -15.13 8.93 9.66
CA LYS A 113 -16.04 8.64 10.78
C LYS A 113 -17.26 7.81 10.35
N ASN A 114 -17.73 8.03 9.13
CA ASN A 114 -18.88 7.38 8.52
C ASN A 114 -18.54 6.94 7.08
N THR A 115 -19.44 6.18 6.47
CA THR A 115 -19.25 5.60 5.14
C THR A 115 -19.99 6.41 4.07
N PRO A 116 -19.63 6.27 2.78
CA PRO A 116 -20.37 6.91 1.68
C PRO A 116 -21.86 6.52 1.61
N ALA A 117 -22.25 5.38 2.21
CA ALA A 117 -23.65 4.96 2.29
C ALA A 117 -24.48 5.79 3.29
N ASP A 118 -23.83 6.47 4.23
CA ASP A 118 -24.50 7.30 5.24
C ASP A 118 -24.91 8.66 4.66
N GLN A 119 -26.09 9.16 5.03
CA GLN A 119 -26.58 10.45 4.53
C GLN A 119 -25.69 11.63 4.93
N GLU A 120 -25.14 11.59 6.15
CA GLU A 120 -24.26 12.60 6.74
C GLU A 120 -22.82 12.57 6.21
N PHE A 121 -22.52 11.77 5.18
CA PHE A 121 -21.19 11.71 4.58
C PHE A 121 -20.95 12.93 3.70
N THR A 122 -19.95 13.74 4.06
CA THR A 122 -19.70 15.07 3.47
C THR A 122 -18.64 15.09 2.37
N PHE A 123 -17.82 14.04 2.23
CA PHE A 123 -16.67 13.99 1.30
C PHE A 123 -16.98 13.20 0.02
N ARG A 124 -18.18 13.37 -0.54
CA ARG A 124 -18.66 12.54 -1.66
C ARG A 124 -17.86 12.77 -2.94
N ASP A 125 -17.49 14.01 -3.19
CA ASP A 125 -16.80 14.39 -4.42
C ASP A 125 -15.32 13.98 -4.34
N GLU A 126 -14.69 14.18 -3.18
CA GLU A 126 -13.34 13.72 -2.84
C GLU A 126 -13.24 12.19 -2.98
N GLU A 127 -14.05 11.45 -2.24
CA GLU A 127 -14.12 9.98 -2.29
C GLU A 127 -14.46 9.48 -3.70
N GLY A 128 -15.47 10.08 -4.34
CA GLY A 128 -15.92 9.71 -5.67
C GLY A 128 -14.84 9.87 -6.74
N SER A 129 -13.95 10.85 -6.61
CA SER A 129 -12.83 11.07 -7.54
C SER A 129 -11.87 9.87 -7.58
N TRP A 130 -11.61 9.24 -6.44
CA TRP A 130 -10.76 8.05 -6.36
C TRP A 130 -11.36 6.89 -7.13
N THR A 131 -12.66 6.64 -6.94
CA THR A 131 -13.41 5.62 -7.70
C THR A 131 -13.41 5.92 -9.20
N TYR A 132 -13.61 7.19 -9.58
CA TYR A 132 -13.65 7.62 -10.97
C TYR A 132 -12.30 7.40 -11.70
N HIS A 133 -11.19 7.80 -11.08
CA HIS A 133 -9.85 7.68 -11.67
C HIS A 133 -9.23 6.27 -11.56
N HIS A 134 -9.82 5.38 -10.76
CA HIS A 134 -9.32 4.02 -10.55
C HIS A 134 -10.40 2.96 -10.86
N PRO A 135 -10.91 2.91 -12.11
CA PRO A 135 -11.91 1.91 -12.47
C PRO A 135 -11.34 0.49 -12.25
N GLY A 136 -12.08 -0.33 -11.51
CA GLY A 136 -11.68 -1.70 -11.18
C GLY A 136 -10.86 -1.85 -9.90
N PHE A 137 -10.52 -0.76 -9.22
CA PHE A 137 -10.00 -0.84 -7.85
C PHE A 137 -11.14 -1.13 -6.88
N VAL A 138 -10.83 -1.84 -5.81
CA VAL A 138 -11.72 -1.94 -4.65
C VAL A 138 -11.46 -0.72 -3.77
N HIS A 139 -12.46 0.14 -3.65
CA HIS A 139 -12.39 1.36 -2.85
C HIS A 139 -13.17 1.21 -1.55
N GLU A 140 -12.49 1.36 -0.41
CA GLU A 140 -13.06 1.18 0.92
C GLU A 140 -12.78 2.38 1.82
N VAL A 141 -13.85 2.96 2.37
CA VAL A 141 -13.79 3.96 3.45
C VAL A 141 -13.95 3.24 4.78
N ILE A 142 -12.85 3.10 5.50
CA ILE A 142 -12.76 2.36 6.76
C ILE A 142 -13.11 3.28 7.93
N THR A 143 -14.11 2.89 8.72
CA THR A 143 -14.46 3.60 9.96
C THR A 143 -13.58 3.18 11.13
N ASP A 144 -13.50 4.01 12.18
CA ASP A 144 -12.74 3.72 13.40
C ASP A 144 -13.08 2.33 13.99
N GLN A 145 -14.37 1.96 13.98
CA GLN A 145 -14.81 0.66 14.49
C GLN A 145 -14.33 -0.49 13.60
N VAL A 146 -14.43 -0.33 12.28
CA VAL A 146 -14.01 -1.35 11.31
C VAL A 146 -12.48 -1.50 11.32
N ALA A 147 -11.73 -0.41 11.49
CA ALA A 147 -10.27 -0.42 11.59
C ALA A 147 -9.79 -1.37 12.70
N VAL A 148 -10.39 -1.31 13.89
CA VAL A 148 -10.04 -2.22 15.00
C VAL A 148 -10.26 -3.70 14.63
N HIS A 149 -11.35 -4.02 13.93
CA HIS A 149 -11.65 -5.39 13.52
C HIS A 149 -10.69 -5.89 12.42
N ILE A 150 -10.39 -5.04 11.44
CA ILE A 150 -9.42 -5.32 10.38
C ILE A 150 -8.02 -5.56 10.98
N LEU A 151 -7.59 -4.70 11.89
CA LEU A 151 -6.28 -4.85 12.53
C LEU A 151 -6.20 -6.14 13.35
N ARG A 152 -7.24 -6.49 14.11
CA ARG A 152 -7.29 -7.77 14.83
C ARG A 152 -7.19 -8.97 13.89
N LEU A 153 -7.82 -8.90 12.71
CA LEU A 153 -7.74 -9.96 11.72
C LEU A 153 -6.32 -10.10 11.15
N PHE A 154 -5.69 -9.00 10.77
CA PHE A 154 -4.39 -9.02 10.10
C PHE A 154 -3.22 -9.24 11.07
N TYR A 155 -3.28 -8.65 12.26
CA TYR A 155 -2.18 -8.64 13.22
C TYR A 155 -2.41 -9.52 14.45
N ALA A 156 -3.38 -10.44 14.43
CA ALA A 156 -3.56 -11.45 15.50
C ALA A 156 -2.25 -12.19 15.88
N PRO A 157 -1.36 -12.57 14.95
CA PRO A 157 -0.09 -13.22 15.29
C PRO A 157 0.96 -12.29 15.93
N ILE A 158 0.74 -10.97 15.93
CA ILE A 158 1.71 -9.96 16.39
C ILE A 158 0.99 -9.03 17.40
N PRO A 159 0.73 -9.52 18.63
CA PRO A 159 -0.08 -8.81 19.61
C PRO A 159 0.48 -7.44 20.02
N GLU A 160 1.79 -7.22 19.88
CA GLU A 160 2.44 -5.93 20.15
C GLU A 160 1.87 -4.79 19.29
N ILE A 161 1.48 -5.10 18.04
CA ILE A 161 0.87 -4.13 17.12
C ILE A 161 -0.50 -3.70 17.63
N LEU A 162 -1.33 -4.68 18.03
CA LEU A 162 -2.66 -4.44 18.56
C LEU A 162 -2.59 -3.65 19.87
N GLU A 163 -1.66 -4.04 20.75
CA GLU A 163 -1.43 -3.36 22.02
C GLU A 163 -0.99 -1.90 21.80
N ALA A 164 -0.07 -1.66 20.87
CA ALA A 164 0.36 -0.30 20.52
C ALA A 164 -0.79 0.51 19.94
N TYR A 165 -1.53 -0.03 18.96
CA TYR A 165 -2.66 0.66 18.36
C TYR A 165 -3.69 1.06 19.41
N ASP A 166 -4.05 0.15 20.32
CA ASP A 166 -5.02 0.41 21.39
C ASP A 166 -4.51 1.47 22.38
N ALA A 167 -3.20 1.51 22.64
CA ALA A 167 -2.59 2.45 23.58
C ALA A 167 -2.47 3.89 23.05
N LEU A 168 -2.60 4.12 21.74
CA LEU A 168 -2.56 5.48 21.18
C LEU A 168 -3.75 6.31 21.70
N PRO A 169 -3.52 7.49 22.31
CA PRO A 169 -4.54 8.22 23.05
C PRO A 169 -5.49 9.07 22.18
N GLN A 170 -5.09 9.39 20.95
CA GLN A 170 -5.83 10.32 20.09
C GLN A 170 -6.22 9.67 18.75
N PRO A 171 -7.41 9.98 18.20
CA PRO A 171 -7.84 9.45 16.90
C PRO A 171 -6.85 9.72 15.76
N VAL A 172 -6.26 10.92 15.71
CA VAL A 172 -5.25 11.27 14.68
C VAL A 172 -4.05 10.33 14.70
N LEU A 173 -3.51 10.01 15.89
CA LEU A 173 -2.39 9.08 16.02
C LEU A 173 -2.76 7.69 15.51
N LYS A 174 -4.00 7.25 15.79
CA LYS A 174 -4.52 5.97 15.31
C LYS A 174 -4.70 5.96 13.80
N ALA A 175 -5.25 7.03 13.20
CA ALA A 175 -5.37 7.16 11.75
C ALA A 175 -4.00 7.14 11.06
N ASP A 176 -3.04 7.91 11.60
CA ASP A 176 -1.66 7.90 11.13
C ASP A 176 -1.03 6.51 11.19
N PHE A 177 -1.25 5.77 12.28
CA PHE A 177 -0.69 4.43 12.38
C PHE A 177 -1.43 3.43 11.48
N PHE A 178 -2.74 3.55 11.37
CA PHE A 178 -3.59 2.67 10.56
C PHE A 178 -3.17 2.67 9.09
N ARG A 179 -2.86 3.83 8.49
CA ARG A 179 -2.45 3.89 7.08
C ARG A 179 -1.20 3.07 6.79
N TYR A 180 -0.22 3.07 7.69
CA TYR A 180 0.97 2.23 7.55
C TYR A 180 0.65 0.74 7.74
N LEU A 181 -0.23 0.42 8.69
CA LEU A 181 -0.63 -0.96 8.98
C LEU A 181 -1.42 -1.59 7.83
N ILE A 182 -2.37 -0.86 7.23
CA ILE A 182 -3.17 -1.38 6.13
C ILE A 182 -2.32 -1.57 4.88
N LEU A 183 -1.44 -0.61 4.56
CA LEU A 183 -0.52 -0.72 3.44
C LEU A 183 0.52 -1.83 3.66
N LEU A 184 1.02 -2.03 4.88
CA LEU A 184 1.93 -3.12 5.17
C LEU A 184 1.27 -4.48 4.92
N ALA A 185 0.01 -4.64 5.37
CA ALA A 185 -0.70 -5.91 5.29
C ALA A 185 -1.28 -6.21 3.90
N ARG A 186 -1.77 -5.18 3.19
CA ARG A 186 -2.55 -5.34 1.96
C ARG A 186 -2.03 -4.58 0.76
N GLY A 187 -1.07 -3.67 0.94
CA GLY A 187 -0.63 -2.74 -0.10
C GLY A 187 -1.78 -1.93 -0.67
N GLY A 188 -1.59 -1.47 -1.91
CA GLY A 188 -2.52 -0.61 -2.61
C GLY A 188 -2.22 0.86 -2.34
N ILE A 189 -3.25 1.68 -2.39
CA ILE A 189 -3.18 3.12 -2.17
C ILE A 189 -3.90 3.44 -0.87
N TYR A 190 -3.27 4.21 -0.01
CA TYR A 190 -3.97 4.91 1.06
C TYR A 190 -4.06 6.39 0.67
N SER A 191 -5.22 7.01 0.89
CA SER A 191 -5.35 8.47 0.83
C SER A 191 -6.26 9.00 1.95
N ASP A 192 -5.97 10.18 2.50
CA ASP A 192 -6.88 10.86 3.44
C ASP A 192 -8.20 11.22 2.72
N ILE A 193 -9.30 11.35 3.48
CA ILE A 193 -10.65 11.43 2.92
C ILE A 193 -10.91 12.73 2.14
N ASP A 194 -10.23 13.81 2.52
CA ASP A 194 -10.36 15.16 1.98
C ASP A 194 -9.42 15.40 0.80
N THR A 195 -9.18 14.34 0.01
CA THR A 195 -8.29 14.37 -1.15
C THR A 195 -9.02 14.01 -2.43
N TYR A 196 -8.73 14.75 -3.48
CA TYR A 196 -9.15 14.43 -4.85
C TYR A 196 -8.04 13.69 -5.58
N ALA A 197 -8.36 12.53 -6.16
CA ALA A 197 -7.55 11.99 -7.25
C ALA A 197 -7.78 12.87 -8.49
N LEU A 198 -6.70 13.42 -9.04
CA LEU A 198 -6.71 14.15 -10.33
C LEU A 198 -6.32 13.23 -11.49
N LYS A 199 -5.54 12.18 -11.20
CA LYS A 199 -5.05 11.19 -12.16
C LYS A 199 -5.02 9.79 -11.56
N SER A 200 -5.00 8.78 -12.43
CA SER A 200 -4.85 7.39 -11.99
C SER A 200 -3.45 7.15 -11.45
N ALA A 201 -3.32 6.29 -10.43
CA ALA A 201 -2.01 5.83 -9.94
C ALA A 201 -1.19 5.06 -10.98
N SER A 202 -1.82 4.60 -12.06
CA SER A 202 -1.11 4.05 -13.22
C SER A 202 -0.25 5.10 -13.94
N GLU A 203 -0.53 6.40 -13.76
CA GLU A 203 0.19 7.52 -14.37
C GLU A 203 1.28 8.11 -13.46
N TRP A 204 1.33 7.71 -12.18
CA TRP A 204 2.27 8.29 -11.21
C TRP A 204 3.73 7.90 -11.49
N VAL A 205 3.93 6.72 -12.08
CA VAL A 205 5.25 6.19 -12.42
C VAL A 205 5.48 6.40 -13.92
N PRO A 206 6.61 7.01 -14.34
CA PRO A 206 6.90 7.16 -15.76
C PRO A 206 7.00 5.82 -16.48
N ASP A 207 6.46 5.71 -17.69
CA ASP A 207 6.47 4.48 -18.51
C ASP A 207 7.89 3.92 -18.76
N THR A 208 8.91 4.77 -18.66
CA THR A 208 10.32 4.37 -18.78
C THR A 208 10.82 3.53 -17.61
N VAL A 209 10.06 3.47 -16.50
CA VAL A 209 10.42 2.74 -15.29
C VAL A 209 9.58 1.47 -15.20
N PRO A 210 10.20 0.26 -15.19
CA PRO A 210 9.47 -0.99 -15.04
C PRO A 210 8.72 -1.05 -13.70
N GLN A 211 7.42 -1.35 -13.72
CA GLN A 211 6.56 -1.37 -12.51
C GLN A 211 6.96 -2.48 -11.54
N GLU A 212 7.49 -3.59 -12.04
CA GLU A 212 8.08 -4.70 -11.28
C GLU A 212 9.37 -4.31 -10.55
N SER A 213 9.92 -3.13 -10.83
CA SER A 213 11.11 -2.61 -10.13
C SER A 213 10.77 -1.62 -9.01
N ILE A 214 9.48 -1.33 -8.81
CA ILE A 214 8.99 -0.34 -7.84
C ILE A 214 8.10 -1.01 -6.81
N GLY A 215 8.31 -0.75 -5.52
CA GLY A 215 7.42 -1.21 -4.46
C GLY A 215 6.78 -0.12 -3.62
N LEU A 216 7.19 1.14 -3.81
CA LEU A 216 6.66 2.28 -3.07
C LEU A 216 6.66 3.54 -3.95
N VAL A 217 5.56 4.28 -3.95
CA VAL A 217 5.44 5.60 -4.56
C VAL A 217 5.00 6.60 -3.50
N ILE A 218 5.79 7.66 -3.34
CA ILE A 218 5.60 8.72 -2.35
C ILE A 218 5.79 10.09 -3.01
N GLY A 219 5.16 11.12 -2.47
CA GLY A 219 5.35 12.50 -2.91
C GLY A 219 6.00 13.36 -1.84
N ILE A 220 6.50 14.52 -2.25
CA ILE A 220 6.86 15.59 -1.32
C ILE A 220 5.58 16.35 -0.94
N GLU A 221 5.41 16.60 0.35
CA GLU A 221 4.33 17.45 0.89
C GLU A 221 4.83 18.88 1.10
N ALA A 222 6.04 19.02 1.65
CA ALA A 222 6.62 20.33 1.95
C ALA A 222 8.11 20.36 1.58
N ASP A 223 8.52 21.43 0.92
CA ASP A 223 9.90 21.77 0.57
C ASP A 223 10.18 23.27 0.83
N PRO A 224 10.10 23.73 2.09
CA PRO A 224 10.23 25.14 2.43
C PRO A 224 11.66 25.67 2.18
N ASP A 225 11.85 26.41 1.09
CA ASP A 225 13.13 27.07 0.79
C ASP A 225 13.24 28.46 1.40
N ARG A 226 13.26 28.50 2.73
CA ARG A 226 13.34 29.74 3.53
C ARG A 226 14.23 29.56 4.77
N PRO A 227 15.01 30.58 5.20
CA PRO A 227 15.93 30.43 6.34
C PRO A 227 15.26 30.04 7.67
N ASP A 228 14.01 30.46 7.87
CA ASP A 228 13.19 30.23 9.07
C ASP A 228 12.29 28.97 8.96
N TRP A 229 12.58 28.06 8.02
CA TRP A 229 11.75 26.85 7.83
C TRP A 229 11.56 26.05 9.12
N LYS A 230 12.56 26.04 10.01
CA LYS A 230 12.56 25.27 11.28
C LYS A 230 11.50 25.74 12.27
N ASP A 231 10.99 26.96 12.11
CA ASP A 231 9.97 27.50 13.00
C ASP A 231 8.57 26.95 12.65
N TRP A 232 8.40 26.51 11.40
CA TRP A 232 7.13 26.09 10.81
C TRP A 232 7.07 24.60 10.46
N TYR A 233 8.21 24.00 10.10
CA TYR A 233 8.30 22.63 9.58
C TYR A 233 9.28 21.79 10.41
N SER A 234 8.91 20.53 10.60
CA SER A 234 9.74 19.58 11.35
C SER A 234 11.01 19.17 10.60
N ARG A 235 10.98 19.17 9.27
CA ARG A 235 12.11 18.78 8.42
C ARG A 235 12.23 19.72 7.23
N ARG A 236 13.45 19.84 6.66
CA ARG A 236 13.69 20.71 5.50
C ARG A 236 12.91 20.25 4.26
N ILE A 237 12.67 18.95 4.12
CA ILE A 237 11.66 18.37 3.23
C ILE A 237 10.82 17.42 4.08
N GLN A 238 9.51 17.39 3.84
CA GLN A 238 8.61 16.37 4.36
C GLN A 238 8.01 15.58 3.21
N PHE A 239 8.07 14.25 3.32
CA PHE A 239 7.33 13.39 2.41
C PHE A 239 5.87 13.31 2.85
N CYS A 240 4.99 13.33 1.87
CA CYS A 240 3.56 13.14 2.05
C CYS A 240 3.30 11.77 2.67
N GLN A 241 2.57 11.78 3.78
CA GLN A 241 2.07 10.57 4.43
C GLN A 241 0.58 10.34 4.21
N TRP A 242 -0.15 11.38 3.77
CA TRP A 242 -1.59 11.34 3.61
C TRP A 242 -2.02 10.73 2.27
N THR A 243 -1.11 10.56 1.30
CA THR A 243 -1.27 9.67 0.14
C THR A 243 0.00 8.84 -0.08
N ILE A 244 -0.14 7.52 -0.13
CA ILE A 244 0.96 6.58 -0.35
C ILE A 244 0.46 5.42 -1.22
N GLN A 245 1.24 4.97 -2.19
CA GLN A 245 1.02 3.70 -2.87
C GLN A 245 2.15 2.73 -2.54
N ALA A 246 1.81 1.51 -2.11
CA ALA A 246 2.79 0.52 -1.69
C ALA A 246 2.42 -0.92 -2.09
N LYS A 247 3.44 -1.75 -2.30
CA LYS A 247 3.30 -3.21 -2.28
C LYS A 247 3.29 -3.69 -0.82
N PRO A 248 2.54 -4.77 -0.51
CA PRO A 248 2.50 -5.31 0.84
C PRO A 248 3.90 -5.75 1.27
N GLY A 249 4.19 -5.64 2.57
CA GLY A 249 5.50 -6.02 3.11
C GLY A 249 6.63 -5.03 2.83
N HIS A 250 6.45 -3.90 2.15
CA HIS A 250 7.56 -3.00 1.80
C HIS A 250 8.44 -2.63 3.03
N PRO A 251 9.80 -2.68 2.95
CA PRO A 251 10.68 -2.44 4.08
C PRO A 251 10.46 -1.13 4.84
N VAL A 252 10.22 -0.03 4.11
CA VAL A 252 9.90 1.29 4.72
C VAL A 252 8.67 1.17 5.64
N LEU A 253 7.64 0.44 5.22
CA LEU A 253 6.42 0.23 6.02
C LEU A 253 6.71 -0.65 7.25
N ARG A 254 7.53 -1.69 7.09
CA ARG A 254 7.98 -2.51 8.24
C ARG A 254 8.75 -1.69 9.27
N ASP A 255 9.66 -0.83 8.81
CA ASP A 255 10.47 0.01 9.69
C ASP A 255 9.60 1.04 10.44
N ILE A 256 8.70 1.77 9.76
CA ILE A 256 7.84 2.75 10.44
C ILE A 256 6.88 2.08 11.43
N VAL A 257 6.26 0.96 11.03
CA VAL A 257 5.37 0.20 11.91
C VAL A 257 6.11 -0.27 13.16
N SER A 258 7.34 -0.79 13.00
CA SER A 258 8.18 -1.20 14.12
C SER A 258 8.51 -0.03 15.05
N ARG A 259 8.92 1.11 14.49
CA ARG A 259 9.29 2.33 15.26
C ARG A 259 8.11 2.86 16.08
N ILE A 260 6.96 3.05 15.44
CA ILE A 260 5.74 3.55 16.11
C ILE A 260 5.34 2.57 17.23
N THR A 261 5.33 1.27 16.95
CA THR A 261 4.95 0.24 17.93
C THR A 261 5.88 0.25 19.14
N THR A 262 7.19 0.16 18.93
CA THR A 262 8.17 0.14 20.01
C THR A 262 8.11 1.40 20.86
N GLU A 263 8.06 2.58 20.24
CA GLU A 263 7.98 3.84 20.98
C GLU A 263 6.63 3.99 21.70
N THR A 264 5.51 3.53 21.12
CA THR A 264 4.20 3.51 21.78
C THR A 264 4.22 2.66 23.04
N LEU A 265 4.72 1.42 22.96
CA LEU A 265 4.76 0.50 24.10
C LEU A 265 5.73 1.01 25.19
N LYS A 266 6.85 1.61 24.79
CA LYS A 266 7.76 2.28 25.72
C LYS A 266 7.08 3.44 26.45
N ARG A 267 6.34 4.31 25.75
CA ARG A 267 5.57 5.41 26.36
C ARG A 267 4.46 4.91 27.26
N LYS A 268 3.74 3.86 26.84
CA LYS A 268 2.71 3.20 27.65
C LYS A 268 3.29 2.67 28.96
N LYS A 269 4.41 1.94 28.91
CA LYS A 269 5.09 1.42 30.09
C LYS A 269 5.63 2.53 31.01
N GLY A 270 6.10 3.63 30.42
CA GLY A 270 6.59 4.80 31.15
C GLY A 270 5.50 5.76 31.65
N GLY A 271 4.25 5.62 31.20
CA GLY A 271 3.16 6.56 31.49
C GLY A 271 3.34 7.95 30.84
N THR A 272 4.10 8.06 29.74
CA THR A 272 4.58 9.33 29.17
C THR A 272 3.88 9.77 27.87
N PHE A 273 2.59 9.49 27.69
CA PHE A 273 1.86 10.01 26.52
C PHE A 273 1.81 11.55 26.56
N ILE A 274 2.69 12.20 25.80
CA ILE A 274 2.77 13.66 25.70
C ILE A 274 1.58 14.18 24.89
N THR A 275 0.74 15.01 25.52
CA THR A 275 -0.37 15.72 24.91
C THR A 275 0.09 17.06 24.32
N LYS A 276 0.82 17.05 23.19
CA LYS A 276 1.13 18.27 22.43
C LYS A 276 1.14 17.98 20.93
N GLU A 277 0.71 18.93 20.12
CA GLU A 277 0.63 18.83 18.64
C GLU A 277 1.99 18.49 18.00
N LYS A 278 3.09 19.10 18.49
CA LYS A 278 4.46 18.73 18.05
C LYS A 278 4.78 17.25 18.30
N SER A 279 4.14 16.62 19.30
CA SER A 279 4.31 15.18 19.50
C SER A 279 3.58 14.35 18.46
N ILE A 280 2.52 14.83 17.80
CA ILE A 280 1.80 14.05 16.77
C ILE A 280 2.68 13.95 15.52
N VAL A 281 3.10 15.11 15.02
CA VAL A 281 3.95 15.25 13.82
C VAL A 281 5.24 14.44 13.92
N GLU A 282 5.86 14.42 15.10
CA GLU A 282 7.12 13.69 15.35
C GLU A 282 6.92 12.20 15.67
N PHE A 283 5.72 11.75 16.05
CA PHE A 283 5.52 10.40 16.58
C PHE A 283 4.89 9.43 15.59
N THR A 284 3.78 9.83 14.96
CA THR A 284 3.10 9.02 13.93
C THR A 284 2.94 9.78 12.62
N GLY A 285 3.16 11.10 12.65
CA GLY A 285 2.97 11.99 11.52
C GLY A 285 4.15 12.06 10.53
N PRO A 286 4.23 13.14 9.74
CA PRO A 286 5.12 13.20 8.59
C PRO A 286 6.61 13.25 8.95
N ALA A 287 7.00 13.62 10.18
CA ALA A 287 8.41 13.71 10.53
C ALA A 287 9.06 12.32 10.66
N ILE A 288 8.43 11.40 11.42
CA ILE A 288 8.93 10.02 11.56
C ILE A 288 8.87 9.26 10.23
N TRP A 289 7.86 9.55 9.40
CA TRP A 289 7.76 9.03 8.04
C TRP A 289 8.93 9.45 7.17
N THR A 290 9.20 10.76 7.17
CA THR A 290 10.31 11.34 6.42
C THR A 290 11.64 10.76 6.86
N ASP A 291 11.88 10.66 8.17
CA ASP A 291 13.11 10.08 8.70
C ASP A 291 13.25 8.60 8.34
N THR A 292 12.15 7.84 8.38
CA THR A 292 12.16 6.41 8.03
C THR A 292 12.50 6.20 6.54
N ILE A 293 12.00 7.05 5.65
CA ILE A 293 12.35 7.00 4.22
C ILE A 293 13.83 7.32 4.01
N PHE A 294 14.35 8.38 4.63
CA PHE A 294 15.76 8.71 4.51
C PHE A 294 16.67 7.63 5.11
N ASP A 295 16.26 7.02 6.21
CA ASP A 295 17.00 5.90 6.80
C ASP A 295 17.02 4.71 5.83
N TYR A 296 15.88 4.36 5.22
CA TYR A 296 15.82 3.32 4.20
C TYR A 296 16.77 3.61 3.03
N PHE A 297 16.74 4.83 2.48
CA PHE A 297 17.63 5.23 1.38
C PHE A 297 19.12 5.16 1.70
N ASN A 298 19.48 5.08 2.98
CA ASN A 298 20.86 4.99 3.45
C ASN A 298 21.15 3.67 4.17
N ASP A 299 20.29 2.66 3.99
CA ASP A 299 20.37 1.40 4.71
C ASP A 299 21.25 0.37 3.98
N PRO A 300 22.34 -0.11 4.60
CA PRO A 300 23.21 -1.13 4.00
C PRO A 300 22.53 -2.51 3.84
N ARG A 301 21.36 -2.75 4.45
CA ARG A 301 20.55 -3.95 4.20
C ARG A 301 20.02 -3.99 2.75
N TYR A 302 19.80 -2.83 2.14
CA TYR A 302 19.14 -2.68 0.84
C TYR A 302 20.04 -2.08 -0.23
N PHE A 303 21.06 -1.32 0.15
CA PHE A 303 21.89 -0.56 -0.77
C PHE A 303 23.39 -0.83 -0.58
N ASP A 304 24.14 -0.89 -1.69
CA ASP A 304 25.61 -0.92 -1.64
C ASP A 304 26.16 0.48 -1.36
N MET A 305 26.27 0.79 -0.07
CA MET A 305 26.74 2.10 0.41
C MET A 305 28.18 2.44 0.01
N LYS A 306 29.00 1.44 -0.39
CA LYS A 306 30.37 1.70 -0.87
C LYS A 306 30.39 2.24 -2.29
N ARG A 307 29.38 1.90 -3.09
CA ARG A 307 29.23 2.34 -4.49
C ARG A 307 28.26 3.52 -4.65
N SER A 308 27.48 3.84 -3.62
CA SER A 308 26.60 5.01 -3.61
C SER A 308 27.39 6.32 -3.75
N ALA A 309 26.82 7.30 -4.47
CA ALA A 309 27.42 8.62 -4.70
C ALA A 309 27.52 9.50 -3.43
N GLY A 310 27.06 8.99 -2.28
CA GLY A 310 27.04 9.68 -0.99
C GLY A 310 25.75 9.41 -0.23
N LYS A 311 25.64 10.03 0.95
CA LYS A 311 24.43 9.97 1.78
C LYS A 311 23.27 10.68 1.08
N ILE A 312 22.14 10.00 0.96
CA ILE A 312 20.90 10.58 0.43
C ILE A 312 20.27 11.44 1.54
N THR A 313 19.99 12.70 1.24
CA THR A 313 19.42 13.69 2.15
C THR A 313 18.40 14.57 1.42
N TYR A 314 17.76 15.51 2.11
CA TYR A 314 16.83 16.47 1.51
C TYR A 314 17.44 17.21 0.30
N ARG A 315 18.77 17.40 0.26
CA ARG A 315 19.49 18.05 -0.85
C ARG A 315 19.33 17.31 -2.18
N ASN A 316 19.04 16.02 -2.14
CA ASN A 316 18.80 15.21 -3.34
C ASN A 316 17.42 15.46 -3.95
N PHE A 317 16.49 16.04 -3.19
CA PHE A 317 15.08 16.16 -3.55
C PHE A 317 14.57 17.60 -3.61
N THR A 318 15.23 18.54 -2.93
CA THR A 318 14.78 19.94 -2.90
C THR A 318 14.76 20.55 -4.31
N GLY A 319 13.68 21.26 -4.64
CA GLY A 319 13.44 21.86 -5.94
C GLY A 319 13.17 20.88 -7.09
N MET A 320 12.93 19.59 -6.81
CA MET A 320 12.65 18.62 -7.88
C MET A 320 11.33 18.92 -8.60
N GLN A 321 11.37 18.85 -9.93
CA GLN A 321 10.20 19.08 -10.81
C GLN A 321 9.76 17.82 -11.57
N LYS A 322 10.54 16.73 -11.44
CA LYS A 322 10.28 15.43 -12.06
C LYS A 322 10.52 14.35 -11.02
N SER A 323 9.84 13.22 -11.18
CA SER A 323 10.01 12.07 -10.30
C SER A 323 11.45 11.55 -10.31
N LYS A 324 11.87 10.98 -9.18
CA LYS A 324 13.18 10.35 -9.01
C LYS A 324 13.01 8.95 -8.45
N LYS A 325 13.71 7.98 -9.04
CA LYS A 325 13.81 6.62 -8.53
C LYS A 325 15.00 6.46 -7.59
N VAL A 326 14.77 5.93 -6.40
CA VAL A 326 15.83 5.53 -5.46
C VAL A 326 15.55 4.10 -5.02
N GLY A 327 16.38 3.16 -5.47
CA GLY A 327 16.10 1.73 -5.29
C GLY A 327 14.80 1.34 -5.99
N ASP A 328 13.85 0.86 -5.20
CA ASP A 328 12.48 0.48 -5.57
C ASP A 328 11.42 1.54 -5.18
N VAL A 329 11.86 2.76 -4.83
CA VAL A 329 10.96 3.86 -4.46
C VAL A 329 10.93 4.91 -5.55
N ILE A 330 9.73 5.33 -5.95
CA ILE A 330 9.52 6.57 -6.71
C ILE A 330 9.19 7.70 -5.75
N VAL A 331 9.99 8.75 -5.82
CA VAL A 331 9.73 10.03 -5.16
C VAL A 331 9.17 11.00 -6.19
N LEU A 332 7.99 11.53 -5.92
CA LEU A 332 7.29 12.51 -6.74
C LEU A 332 7.57 13.94 -6.26
N PRO A 333 7.62 14.93 -7.17
CA PRO A 333 7.78 16.33 -6.79
C PRO A 333 6.59 16.83 -5.97
N ILE A 334 6.77 17.97 -5.30
CA ILE A 334 5.71 18.58 -4.49
C ILE A 334 4.43 18.83 -5.29
N THR A 335 4.55 19.22 -6.55
CA THR A 335 3.40 19.40 -7.46
C THR A 335 2.51 18.16 -7.58
N SER A 336 3.05 16.95 -7.38
CA SER A 336 2.27 15.74 -7.57
C SER A 336 1.22 15.49 -6.52
N PHE A 337 1.58 15.66 -5.25
CA PHE A 337 0.66 15.47 -4.14
C PHE A 337 0.35 16.79 -3.44
N SER A 338 0.91 17.93 -3.80
CA SER A 338 0.53 19.22 -3.20
C SER A 338 0.48 20.33 -4.25
N PRO A 339 -0.24 20.13 -5.38
CA PRO A 339 -0.48 21.20 -6.33
C PRO A 339 -1.35 22.31 -5.71
N GLY A 340 -1.26 23.53 -6.22
CA GLY A 340 -2.14 24.64 -5.87
C GLY A 340 -1.93 25.23 -4.47
N VAL A 341 -0.90 24.81 -3.73
CA VAL A 341 -0.57 25.37 -2.40
C VAL A 341 0.05 26.79 -2.48
N GLN A 342 0.36 27.28 -3.70
CA GLN A 342 0.88 28.63 -3.98
C GLN A 342 2.18 28.99 -3.24
N GLN A 343 2.94 27.98 -2.82
CA GLN A 343 4.22 28.13 -2.13
C GLN A 343 5.17 26.99 -2.50
N MET A 344 6.43 27.11 -2.10
CA MET A 344 7.44 26.05 -2.26
C MET A 344 7.65 25.59 -3.72
N ASN A 345 7.30 26.47 -4.69
CA ASN A 345 7.34 26.21 -6.13
C ASN A 345 6.50 25.00 -6.58
N ALA A 346 5.41 24.71 -5.87
CA ALA A 346 4.41 23.76 -6.35
C ALA A 346 3.66 24.33 -7.56
N GLY A 347 3.40 23.48 -8.55
CA GLY A 347 2.56 23.82 -9.71
C GLY A 347 1.08 23.86 -9.36
N GLU A 348 0.25 24.29 -10.31
CA GLU A 348 -1.21 24.38 -10.17
C GLU A 348 -1.92 23.04 -10.45
N TYR A 349 -3.24 22.99 -10.27
CA TYR A 349 -4.04 21.75 -10.43
C TYR A 349 -4.08 21.20 -11.86
N ASP A 350 -3.77 22.01 -12.87
CA ASP A 350 -3.70 21.61 -14.28
C ASP A 350 -2.28 21.19 -14.72
N ASP A 351 -1.31 21.23 -13.80
CA ASP A 351 0.06 20.80 -14.09
C ASP A 351 0.10 19.31 -14.49
N PRO A 352 0.87 18.92 -15.52
CA PRO A 352 1.00 17.52 -15.91
C PRO A 352 1.48 16.59 -14.79
N MET A 353 2.20 17.10 -13.81
CA MET A 353 2.65 16.36 -12.63
C MET A 353 1.63 16.38 -11.49
N ALA A 354 0.53 17.15 -11.54
CA ALA A 354 -0.50 17.18 -10.50
C ALA A 354 -1.36 15.91 -10.52
N PHE A 355 -1.28 15.13 -9.46
CA PHE A 355 -1.91 13.80 -9.37
C PHE A 355 -2.97 13.71 -8.28
N VAL A 356 -2.74 14.37 -7.15
CA VAL A 356 -3.65 14.38 -6.00
C VAL A 356 -3.71 15.79 -5.45
N LYS A 357 -4.93 16.28 -5.19
CA LYS A 357 -5.21 17.56 -4.53
C LYS A 357 -5.71 17.29 -3.12
N HIS A 358 -5.26 18.10 -2.16
CA HIS A 358 -5.67 18.02 -0.76
C HIS A 358 -6.40 19.30 -0.38
N ASP A 359 -7.62 19.20 0.15
CA ASP A 359 -8.43 20.39 0.51
C ASP A 359 -8.23 20.84 1.97
N PHE A 360 -7.54 20.05 2.79
CA PHE A 360 -7.21 20.38 4.19
C PHE A 360 -8.45 20.61 5.08
N GLU A 361 -9.58 20.03 4.68
CA GLU A 361 -10.88 20.13 5.35
C GLU A 361 -11.08 19.02 6.40
N GLY A 362 -10.26 17.96 6.33
CA GLY A 362 -10.14 16.92 7.32
C GLY A 362 -9.57 17.48 8.63
N LYS A 363 -10.44 18.03 9.49
CA LYS A 363 -10.04 18.55 10.81
C LYS A 363 -9.59 17.43 11.75
N LEU A 364 -8.37 16.93 11.56
CA LEU A 364 -7.64 16.07 12.49
C LEU A 364 -6.19 16.54 12.67
N PHE A 365 -5.94 17.84 12.53
CA PHE A 365 -4.67 18.59 12.67
C PHE A 365 -3.91 18.85 11.37
N VAL A 366 -4.25 19.98 10.75
CA VAL A 366 -3.36 20.71 9.83
C VAL A 366 -2.35 21.44 10.72
N ALA A 367 -1.06 21.11 10.66
CA ALA A 367 -0.05 22.07 11.08
C ALA A 367 -0.35 23.35 10.28
N PRO A 368 -0.48 24.54 10.91
CA PRO A 368 -0.96 25.71 10.21
C PRO A 368 0.01 26.02 9.07
N ILE A 369 -0.34 25.55 7.87
CA ILE A 369 0.11 26.14 6.64
C ILE A 369 -0.54 27.51 6.67
N LEU A 370 0.17 28.47 7.26
CA LEU A 370 -0.26 29.84 7.27
C LEU A 370 -0.26 30.28 5.80
N TYR A 371 -1.43 30.25 5.19
CA TYR A 371 -1.77 31.04 4.02
C TYR A 371 -1.71 32.52 4.45
N THR A 372 -0.51 33.05 4.60
CA THR A 372 -0.30 34.50 4.65
C THR A 372 0.09 34.95 3.26
N THR A 373 -0.83 35.71 2.67
CA THR A 373 -0.72 36.58 1.49
C THR A 373 0.62 37.23 1.28
#